data_AF-A0A7C5B9A5-F1
#
_entry.id   AF-A0A7C5B9A5-F1
#
_cell.length_a   1.000
_cell.length_b   1.000
_cell.length_c   1.000
_cell.angle_alpha   90.00
_cell.angle_beta   90.00
_cell.angle_gamma   90.00
#
_symmetry.space_group_name_H-M   'P 1'
#
loop_
_entity.id
_entity.type
_entity.pdbx_description
1 polymer ?
#
loop_
_entity_poly.entity_id
_entity_poly.type
_entity_poly.pdbx_seq_one_letter_code
_entity_poly.pdbx_strand_id
1 'polypeptide(L)'
;MSEKNVFDEFLQIKPLFKRDKDVFGPSYIPCKLLHREKQIEQIASILVTALRGGKPSNILIFGKTGTGKTAVMNYIGQELEKITGKDFVKVHIIYMNCEVVDTHYGVLANIGNNFITDWDARIPFTGWPTEKVYKQLTDAIDKKGGICIIVLDEIDKLVYKTGDDVLYHLTKVNEDLKNAKVSVVGISNDLRFTEYLDPRVQ
;
A
#
# COMPACT_ATOMS: atom_id res chain seq x y z
N MET A 1 -48.03 17.34 23.27
CA MET A 1 -47.57 15.97 23.56
C MET A 1 -46.46 15.67 22.58
N SER A 2 -45.22 15.54 23.04
CA SER A 2 -44.10 15.14 22.16
C SER A 2 -44.31 13.67 21.80
N GLU A 3 -44.45 13.37 20.52
CA GLU A 3 -44.53 11.99 20.03
C GLU A 3 -43.25 11.25 20.45
N LYS A 4 -43.42 10.09 21.08
CA LYS A 4 -42.31 9.20 21.43
C LYS A 4 -41.67 8.70 20.14
N ASN A 5 -40.36 8.86 20.04
CA ASN A 5 -39.62 8.41 18.89
C ASN A 5 -39.47 6.88 18.97
N VAL A 6 -39.65 6.17 17.85
CA VAL A 6 -39.52 4.71 17.76
C VAL A 6 -38.17 4.19 18.25
N PHE A 7 -37.13 5.04 18.25
CA PHE A 7 -35.79 4.70 18.70
C PHE A 7 -35.55 4.90 20.19
N ASP A 8 -36.46 5.57 20.92
CA ASP A 8 -36.26 5.93 22.34
C ASP A 8 -36.10 4.68 23.24
N GLU A 9 -36.79 3.59 22.93
CA GLU A 9 -36.68 2.33 23.68
C GLU A 9 -35.41 1.55 23.33
N PHE A 10 -34.92 1.66 22.10
CA PHE A 10 -33.70 0.98 21.65
C PHE A 10 -32.42 1.68 22.13
N LEU A 11 -32.45 2.99 22.34
CA LEU A 11 -31.33 3.76 22.88
C LEU A 11 -31.06 3.47 24.37
N GLN A 12 -32.04 2.93 25.09
CA GLN A 12 -31.90 2.52 26.50
C GLN A 12 -31.28 1.13 26.68
N ILE A 13 -31.11 0.38 25.58
CA ILE A 13 -30.49 -0.95 25.63
C ILE A 13 -28.99 -0.75 25.88
N LYS A 14 -28.51 -1.23 27.04
CA LYS A 14 -27.08 -1.24 27.34
C LYS A 14 -26.33 -2.00 26.24
N PRO A 15 -25.36 -1.37 25.56
CA PRO A 15 -24.57 -2.07 24.56
C PRO A 15 -23.79 -3.21 25.21
N LEU A 16 -23.76 -4.37 24.55
CA LEU A 16 -23.00 -5.54 25.00
C LEU A 16 -21.49 -5.25 25.10
N PHE A 17 -20.98 -4.40 24.21
CA PHE A 17 -19.60 -3.94 24.22
C PHE A 17 -19.46 -2.71 25.10
N LYS A 18 -18.56 -2.77 26.08
CA LYS A 18 -18.22 -1.64 26.98
C LYS A 18 -17.35 -0.56 26.31
N ARG A 19 -16.84 -0.84 25.10
CA ARG A 19 -15.96 0.01 24.29
C ARG A 19 -16.40 -0.06 22.84
N ASP A 20 -15.73 0.74 22.01
CA ASP A 20 -15.95 0.79 20.57
C ASP A 20 -15.93 -0.62 19.95
N LYS A 21 -17.02 -1.01 19.30
CA LYS A 21 -17.16 -2.31 18.62
C LYS A 21 -16.29 -2.37 17.37
N ASP A 22 -15.92 -1.21 16.83
CA ASP A 22 -15.16 -1.09 15.59
C ASP A 22 -13.73 -1.62 15.73
N VAL A 23 -13.25 -1.85 16.97
CA VAL A 23 -11.98 -2.57 17.23
C VAL A 23 -11.96 -4.02 16.74
N PHE A 24 -13.12 -4.61 16.51
CA PHE A 24 -13.25 -5.94 15.89
C PHE A 24 -13.48 -5.86 14.38
N GLY A 25 -13.57 -4.65 13.83
CA GLY A 25 -13.74 -4.44 12.40
C GLY A 25 -12.49 -4.89 11.63
N PRO A 26 -12.65 -5.41 10.40
CA PRO A 26 -11.52 -5.84 9.57
C PRO A 26 -10.55 -4.71 9.22
N SER A 27 -10.99 -3.45 9.31
CA SER A 27 -10.18 -2.26 9.09
C SER A 27 -9.45 -1.74 10.33
N TYR A 28 -9.67 -2.33 11.51
CA TYR A 28 -9.02 -1.88 12.74
C TYR A 28 -7.56 -2.31 12.79
N ILE A 29 -6.67 -1.33 12.95
CA ILE A 29 -5.23 -1.56 13.10
C ILE A 29 -4.88 -1.31 14.57
N PRO A 30 -4.49 -2.35 15.33
CA PRO A 30 -4.15 -2.17 16.74
C PRO A 30 -2.84 -1.39 16.89
N CYS A 31 -2.72 -0.62 17.98
CA CYS A 31 -1.50 0.15 18.29
C CYS A 31 -0.26 -0.73 18.56
N LYS A 32 -0.44 -2.03 18.79
CA LYS A 32 0.63 -3.01 18.97
C LYS A 32 0.20 -4.35 18.39
N LEU A 33 1.05 -4.93 17.53
CA LEU A 33 0.87 -6.28 17.00
C LEU A 33 1.72 -7.26 17.81
N LEU A 34 1.07 -7.99 18.72
CA LEU A 34 1.73 -8.99 19.56
C LEU A 34 2.21 -10.18 18.71
N HIS A 35 3.37 -10.75 19.06
CA HIS A 35 3.98 -11.91 18.41
C HIS A 35 4.42 -11.68 16.95
N ARG A 36 4.48 -10.42 16.52
CA ARG A 36 4.96 -10.00 15.20
C ARG A 36 6.18 -9.07 15.28
N GLU A 37 6.78 -8.93 16.46
CA GLU A 37 7.87 -8.00 16.72
C GLU A 37 9.07 -8.27 15.81
N LYS A 38 9.46 -9.55 15.64
CA LYS A 38 10.57 -9.94 14.76
C LYS A 38 10.33 -9.57 13.30
N GLN A 39 9.11 -9.79 12.79
CA GLN A 39 8.78 -9.43 11.40
C GLN A 39 8.75 -7.92 11.21
N ILE A 40 8.22 -7.18 12.20
CA ILE A 40 8.24 -5.72 12.20
C ILE A 40 9.67 -5.19 12.16
N GLU A 41 10.55 -5.69 13.04
CA GLU A 41 11.96 -5.30 13.09
C GLU A 41 12.67 -5.56 11.76
N GLN A 42 12.45 -6.73 11.15
CA GLN A 42 13.05 -7.07 9.86
C GLN A 42 12.65 -6.10 8.76
N ILE A 43 11.34 -5.86 8.58
CA ILE A 43 10.84 -4.95 7.56
C ILE A 43 11.29 -3.51 7.84
N ALA A 44 11.19 -3.06 9.10
CA ALA A 44 11.63 -1.74 9.52
C ALA A 44 13.12 -1.51 9.27
N SER A 45 13.97 -2.51 9.50
CA SER A 45 15.41 -2.43 9.25
C SER A 45 15.77 -2.19 7.77
N ILE A 46 14.93 -2.66 6.84
CA ILE A 46 15.09 -2.43 5.41
C ILE A 46 14.58 -1.02 5.05
N LEU A 47 13.38 -0.69 5.54
CA LEU A 47 12.71 0.58 5.21
C LEU A 47 13.33 1.81 5.88
N VAL A 48 14.11 1.67 6.96
CA VAL A 48 14.82 2.79 7.62
C VAL A 48 15.75 3.53 6.65
N THR A 49 16.25 2.85 5.63
CA THR A 49 17.05 3.44 4.55
C THR A 49 16.29 4.54 3.81
N ALA A 50 14.96 4.43 3.73
CA ALA A 50 14.09 5.42 3.11
C ALA A 50 14.17 6.77 3.85
N LEU A 51 14.16 6.73 5.18
CA LEU A 51 14.20 7.93 6.00
C LEU A 51 15.51 8.71 5.81
N ARG A 52 16.59 8.00 5.47
CA ARG A 52 17.92 8.57 5.18
C ARG A 52 18.10 8.99 3.72
N GLY A 53 17.06 8.90 2.88
CA GLY A 53 17.13 9.26 1.46
C GLY A 53 17.76 8.21 0.54
N GLY A 54 18.10 7.03 1.06
CA GLY A 54 18.55 5.89 0.26
C GLY A 54 17.36 5.10 -0.30
N LYS A 55 17.52 4.46 -1.46
CA LYS A 55 16.48 3.55 -2.01
C LYS A 55 16.44 2.29 -1.12
N PRO A 56 15.31 1.98 -0.46
CA PRO A 56 15.15 0.68 0.21
C PRO A 56 15.13 -0.46 -0.81
N SER A 57 15.52 -1.64 -0.38
CA SER A 57 15.33 -2.86 -1.16
C SER A 57 13.85 -3.17 -1.30
N ASN A 58 13.47 -3.75 -2.45
CA ASN A 58 12.13 -4.30 -2.60
C ASN A 58 11.92 -5.44 -1.60
N ILE A 59 10.71 -5.56 -1.08
CA ILE A 59 10.35 -6.55 -0.06
C ILE A 59 9.23 -7.41 -0.61
N LEU A 60 9.31 -8.72 -0.37
CA LEU A 60 8.25 -9.64 -0.74
C LEU A 60 7.87 -10.48 0.48
N ILE A 61 6.61 -10.38 0.89
CA ILE A 61 6.08 -10.97 2.12
C ILE A 61 5.11 -12.09 1.76
N PHE A 62 5.40 -13.29 2.26
CA PHE A 62 4.58 -14.48 2.00
C PHE A 62 4.00 -15.08 3.27
N GLY A 63 2.85 -15.74 3.11
CA GLY A 63 2.27 -16.58 4.15
C GLY A 63 0.79 -16.80 3.91
N LYS A 64 0.18 -17.74 4.63
CA LYS A 64 -1.26 -18.01 4.51
C LYS A 64 -2.12 -16.76 4.79
N THR A 65 -3.34 -16.71 4.26
CA THR A 65 -4.31 -15.66 4.57
C THR A 65 -4.61 -15.61 6.08
N GLY A 66 -4.91 -14.42 6.60
CA GLY A 66 -5.22 -14.24 8.02
C GLY A 66 -4.00 -14.29 8.97
N THR A 67 -2.78 -14.36 8.45
CA THR A 67 -1.56 -14.30 9.29
C THR A 67 -1.16 -12.88 9.69
N GLY A 68 -1.89 -11.85 9.25
CA GLY A 68 -1.65 -10.46 9.63
C GLY A 68 -0.56 -9.73 8.83
N LYS A 69 -0.20 -10.20 7.63
CA LYS A 69 0.78 -9.55 6.74
C LYS A 69 0.40 -8.09 6.44
N THR A 70 -0.82 -7.89 5.95
CA THR A 70 -1.47 -6.58 5.74
C THR A 70 -1.42 -5.70 6.98
N ALA A 71 -1.79 -6.25 8.14
CA ALA A 71 -1.80 -5.50 9.40
C ALA A 71 -0.39 -5.05 9.81
N VAL A 72 0.62 -5.91 9.65
CA VAL A 72 2.03 -5.56 9.91
C VAL A 72 2.49 -4.44 8.99
N MET A 73 2.21 -4.53 7.69
CA MET A 73 2.65 -3.50 6.75
C MET A 73 1.95 -2.16 6.98
N ASN A 74 0.64 -2.17 7.28
CA ASN A 74 -0.11 -0.97 7.63
C ASN A 74 0.42 -0.33 8.91
N TYR A 75 0.74 -1.13 9.93
CA TYR A 75 1.34 -0.63 11.16
C TYR A 75 2.69 0.05 10.89
N ILE A 76 3.57 -0.60 10.12
CA ILE A 76 4.87 -0.01 9.75
C ILE A 76 4.69 1.26 8.92
N GLY A 77 3.70 1.29 8.02
CA GLY A 77 3.35 2.48 7.25
C GLY A 77 2.98 3.66 8.13
N GLN A 78 2.10 3.44 9.12
CA GLN A 78 1.74 4.47 10.10
C GLN A 78 2.93 4.94 10.94
N GLU A 79 3.82 4.03 11.35
CA GLU A 79 5.03 4.40 12.10
C GLU A 79 6.00 5.22 11.24
N LEU A 80 6.16 4.89 9.96
CA LEU A 80 6.98 5.67 9.03
C LEU A 80 6.40 7.07 8.77
N GLU A 81 5.08 7.20 8.64
CA GLU A 81 4.42 8.50 8.46
C GLU A 81 4.53 9.40 9.70
N LYS A 82 4.59 8.83 10.90
CA LYS A 82 4.79 9.59 12.14
C LYS A 82 6.20 10.18 12.22
N ILE A 83 7.18 9.54 11.61
CA ILE A 83 8.58 10.01 11.62
C ILE A 83 8.69 11.18 10.65
N THR A 84 8.65 12.38 11.20
CA THR A 84 8.84 13.63 10.47
C THR A 84 9.90 14.47 11.18
N GLY A 85 10.81 15.09 10.43
CA GLY A 85 11.91 15.87 10.98
C GLY A 85 12.79 16.46 9.89
N LYS A 86 13.56 17.50 10.24
CA LYS A 86 14.45 18.20 9.30
C LYS A 86 15.56 17.30 8.74
N ASP A 87 15.91 16.24 9.46
CA ASP A 87 16.99 15.31 9.10
C ASP A 87 16.50 14.14 8.24
N PHE A 88 15.19 14.01 8.03
CA PHE A 88 14.59 12.88 7.30
C PHE A 88 14.02 13.31 5.96
N VAL A 89 14.20 12.46 4.96
CA VAL A 89 13.60 12.65 3.63
C VAL A 89 12.12 12.31 3.70
N LYS A 90 11.33 13.02 2.89
CA LYS A 90 9.90 12.76 2.76
C LYS A 90 9.66 11.35 2.23
N VAL A 91 8.91 10.56 2.98
CA VAL A 91 8.47 9.22 2.58
C VAL A 91 6.98 9.25 2.26
N HIS A 92 6.61 8.68 1.13
CA HIS A 92 5.27 8.51 0.62
C HIS A 92 4.95 7.02 0.63
N ILE A 93 3.87 6.61 1.30
CA ILE A 93 3.46 5.21 1.35
C ILE A 93 2.12 5.09 0.64
N ILE A 94 2.05 4.19 -0.33
CA ILE A 94 0.83 3.91 -1.08
C ILE A 94 0.47 2.46 -0.81
N TYR A 95 -0.77 2.25 -0.37
CA TYR A 95 -1.32 0.93 -0.16
C TYR A 95 -2.34 0.61 -1.24
N MET A 96 -2.21 -0.56 -1.87
CA MET A 96 -3.14 -1.05 -2.88
C MET A 96 -3.47 -2.51 -2.65
N ASN A 97 -4.77 -2.84 -2.67
CA ASN A 97 -5.23 -4.22 -2.71
C ASN A 97 -5.42 -4.65 -4.18
N CYS A 98 -4.61 -5.62 -4.62
CA CYS A 98 -4.62 -6.17 -5.97
C CYS A 98 -5.80 -7.13 -6.24
N GLU A 99 -6.58 -7.50 -5.22
CA GLU A 99 -7.88 -8.15 -5.40
C GLU A 99 -8.93 -7.18 -5.95
N VAL A 100 -8.83 -5.89 -5.58
CA VAL A 100 -9.74 -4.81 -6.03
C VAL A 100 -9.24 -4.18 -7.32
N VAL A 101 -7.93 -3.94 -7.43
CA VAL A 101 -7.28 -3.37 -8.61
C VAL A 101 -6.41 -4.45 -9.27
N ASP A 102 -6.99 -5.17 -10.22
CA ASP A 102 -6.44 -6.43 -10.73
C ASP A 102 -5.95 -6.35 -12.18
N THR A 103 -5.77 -5.14 -12.72
CA THR A 103 -5.26 -4.90 -14.07
C THR A 103 -3.99 -4.06 -14.04
N HIS A 104 -3.09 -4.31 -14.98
CA HIS A 104 -1.84 -3.54 -15.12
C HIS A 104 -2.10 -2.04 -15.23
N TYR A 105 -3.05 -1.65 -16.10
CA TYR A 105 -3.47 -0.26 -16.24
C TYR A 105 -4.00 0.31 -14.92
N GLY A 106 -4.89 -0.42 -14.24
CA GLY A 106 -5.53 0.02 -13.00
C GLY A 106 -4.51 0.30 -11.90
N VAL A 107 -3.49 -0.55 -11.77
CA VAL A 107 -2.43 -0.36 -10.78
C VAL A 107 -1.65 0.92 -11.06
N LEU A 108 -1.15 1.11 -12.28
CA LEU A 108 -0.38 2.30 -12.64
C LEU A 108 -1.21 3.59 -12.49
N ALA A 109 -2.47 3.57 -12.95
CA ALA A 109 -3.38 4.70 -12.85
C ALA A 109 -3.68 5.06 -11.38
N ASN A 110 -3.91 4.07 -10.53
CA ASN A 110 -4.23 4.29 -9.13
C ASN A 110 -3.01 4.83 -8.35
N ILE A 111 -1.80 4.30 -8.59
CA ILE A 111 -0.58 4.86 -8.00
C ILE A 111 -0.39 6.32 -8.45
N GLY A 112 -0.54 6.62 -9.75
CA GLY A 112 -0.35 7.98 -10.27
C GLY A 112 -1.37 8.96 -9.68
N ASN A 113 -2.63 8.55 -9.59
CA ASN A 113 -3.72 9.36 -9.03
C ASN A 113 -3.59 9.63 -7.52
N ASN A 114 -2.74 8.89 -6.79
CA ASN A 114 -2.40 9.23 -5.39
C ASN A 114 -1.49 10.47 -5.30
N PHE A 115 -0.68 10.74 -6.33
CA PHE A 115 0.21 11.91 -6.37
C PHE A 115 -0.39 13.11 -7.10
N ILE A 116 -1.35 12.87 -8.01
CA ILE A 116 -2.04 13.89 -8.80
C ILE A 116 -3.22 14.47 -8.01
N THR A 117 -3.07 15.72 -7.58
CA THR A 117 -4.12 16.47 -6.88
C THR A 117 -5.11 17.14 -7.82
N ASP A 118 -4.67 17.49 -9.03
CA ASP A 118 -5.48 18.24 -10.00
C ASP A 118 -6.42 17.28 -10.73
N TRP A 119 -7.73 17.56 -10.66
CA TRP A 119 -8.76 16.69 -11.23
C TRP A 119 -8.60 16.46 -12.74
N ASP A 120 -8.26 17.51 -13.49
CA ASP A 120 -8.11 17.44 -14.96
C ASP A 120 -6.84 16.69 -15.40
N ALA A 121 -5.86 16.58 -14.50
CA ALA A 121 -4.60 15.87 -14.77
C ALA A 121 -4.65 14.40 -14.34
N ARG A 122 -5.76 13.95 -13.72
CA ARG A 122 -5.91 12.58 -13.27
C ARG A 122 -5.92 11.61 -14.45
N ILE A 123 -5.30 10.47 -14.22
CA ILE A 123 -5.29 9.36 -15.16
C ILE A 123 -6.70 8.76 -15.16
N PRO A 124 -7.39 8.72 -16.32
CA PRO A 124 -8.74 8.17 -16.39
C PRO A 124 -8.73 6.66 -16.13
N PHE A 125 -9.89 6.09 -15.81
CA PHE A 125 -10.01 4.66 -15.54
C PHE A 125 -9.67 3.79 -16.78
N THR A 126 -9.87 4.30 -18.00
CA THR A 126 -9.47 3.67 -19.26
C THR A 126 -9.26 4.73 -20.35
N GLY A 127 -8.77 4.31 -21.52
CA GLY A 127 -8.74 5.11 -22.75
C GLY A 127 -7.42 5.80 -23.04
N TRP A 128 -6.48 5.82 -22.10
CA TRP A 128 -5.10 6.23 -22.38
C TRP A 128 -4.23 5.03 -22.77
N PRO A 129 -3.25 5.21 -23.67
CA PRO A 129 -2.20 4.23 -23.87
C PRO A 129 -1.42 3.98 -22.58
N THR A 130 -1.02 2.72 -22.31
CA THR A 130 -0.26 2.34 -21.10
C THR A 130 1.02 3.16 -20.94
N GLU A 131 1.73 3.45 -22.04
CA GLU A 131 2.93 4.30 -22.01
C GLU A 131 2.64 5.72 -21.53
N LYS A 132 1.50 6.30 -21.93
CA LYS A 132 1.08 7.62 -21.47
C LYS A 132 0.76 7.61 -19.97
N VAL A 133 0.10 6.55 -19.51
CA VAL A 133 -0.19 6.34 -18.08
C VAL A 133 1.09 6.20 -17.28
N TYR A 134 2.02 5.36 -17.75
CA TYR A 134 3.32 5.16 -17.12
C TYR A 134 4.12 6.47 -17.03
N LYS A 135 4.16 7.26 -18.10
CA LYS A 135 4.80 8.58 -18.10
C LYS A 135 4.15 9.55 -17.14
N GLN A 136 2.82 9.61 -17.11
CA GLN A 136 2.10 10.49 -16.18
C GLN A 136 2.38 10.09 -14.71
N LEU A 137 2.46 8.78 -14.45
CA LEU A 137 2.84 8.23 -13.15
C LEU A 137 4.27 8.64 -12.74
N THR A 138 5.26 8.42 -13.62
CA THR A 138 6.66 8.76 -13.33
C THR A 138 6.83 10.26 -13.11
N ASP A 139 6.25 11.09 -13.96
CA ASP A 139 6.27 12.55 -13.83
C ASP A 139 5.63 13.02 -12.51
N ALA A 140 4.52 12.40 -12.10
CA ALA A 140 3.85 12.72 -10.84
C ALA A 140 4.68 12.34 -9.60
N ILE A 141 5.31 11.16 -9.61
CA ILE A 141 6.20 10.70 -8.55
C ILE A 141 7.44 11.61 -8.47
N ASP A 142 8.08 11.89 -9.61
CA ASP A 142 9.32 12.68 -9.65
C ASP A 142 9.08 14.14 -9.22
N LYS A 143 7.94 14.71 -9.62
CA LYS A 143 7.52 16.07 -9.20
C LYS A 143 7.32 16.18 -7.69
N LYS A 144 6.83 15.12 -7.03
CA LYS A 144 6.65 15.10 -5.57
C LYS A 144 7.98 14.90 -4.84
N GLY A 145 8.91 14.16 -5.45
CA GLY A 145 10.24 13.89 -4.91
C GLY A 145 10.21 13.00 -3.66
N GLY A 146 11.39 12.72 -3.12
CA GLY A 146 11.54 11.90 -1.92
C GLY A 146 11.45 10.41 -2.22
N ILE A 147 10.90 9.62 -1.29
CA ILE A 147 10.87 8.16 -1.42
C ILE A 147 9.44 7.65 -1.40
N CYS A 148 9.07 6.90 -2.42
CA CYS A 148 7.77 6.27 -2.56
C CYS A 148 7.88 4.77 -2.27
N ILE A 149 7.14 4.29 -1.27
CA ILE A 149 6.99 2.88 -0.95
C ILE A 149 5.60 2.44 -1.43
N ILE A 150 5.57 1.54 -2.41
CA ILE A 150 4.34 1.02 -3.00
C ILE A 150 4.08 -0.35 -2.44
N VAL A 151 3.02 -0.49 -1.65
CA VAL A 151 2.56 -1.75 -1.07
C VAL A 151 1.48 -2.34 -1.95
N LEU A 152 1.76 -3.50 -2.53
CA LEU A 152 0.84 -4.28 -3.35
C LEU A 152 0.39 -5.50 -2.54
N ASP A 153 -0.81 -5.43 -1.97
CA ASP A 153 -1.41 -6.51 -1.20
C ASP A 153 -2.16 -7.50 -2.10
N GLU A 154 -2.11 -8.78 -1.73
CA GLU A 154 -2.62 -9.90 -2.52
C GLU A 154 -2.15 -9.90 -3.98
N ILE A 155 -0.87 -9.62 -4.19
CA ILE A 155 -0.27 -9.47 -5.52
C ILE A 155 -0.36 -10.76 -6.36
N ASP A 156 -0.52 -11.93 -5.73
CA ASP A 156 -0.79 -13.18 -6.42
C ASP A 156 -2.02 -13.09 -7.32
N LYS A 157 -3.06 -12.36 -6.92
CA LYS A 157 -4.27 -12.17 -7.73
C LYS A 157 -3.99 -11.42 -9.03
N LEU A 158 -3.15 -10.40 -8.97
CA LEU A 158 -2.75 -9.60 -10.13
C LEU A 158 -1.86 -10.42 -11.07
N VAL A 159 -0.84 -11.11 -10.52
CA VAL A 159 0.10 -11.89 -11.33
C VAL A 159 -0.58 -13.06 -12.03
N TYR A 160 -1.54 -13.73 -11.37
CA TYR A 160 -2.30 -14.81 -12.01
C TYR A 160 -3.19 -14.34 -13.16
N LYS A 161 -3.65 -13.10 -13.16
CA LYS A 161 -4.51 -12.56 -14.21
C LYS A 161 -3.74 -11.87 -15.34
N THR A 162 -2.76 -11.04 -14.99
CA THR A 162 -2.11 -10.11 -15.92
C THR A 162 -0.62 -10.42 -16.13
N GLY A 163 -0.06 -11.40 -15.42
CA GLY A 163 1.38 -11.67 -15.41
C GLY A 163 2.15 -10.71 -14.50
N ASP A 164 3.47 -10.75 -14.58
CA ASP A 164 4.40 -9.97 -13.75
C ASP A 164 4.80 -8.62 -14.36
N ASP A 165 4.18 -8.21 -15.47
CA ASP A 165 4.44 -6.93 -16.15
C ASP A 165 4.36 -5.72 -15.20
N VAL A 166 3.42 -5.72 -14.26
CA VAL A 166 3.30 -4.63 -13.27
C VAL A 166 4.55 -4.54 -12.40
N LEU A 167 5.06 -5.68 -11.91
CA LEU A 167 6.26 -5.72 -11.09
C LEU A 167 7.48 -5.31 -11.90
N TYR A 168 7.58 -5.75 -13.15
CA TYR A 168 8.66 -5.34 -14.05
C TYR A 168 8.67 -3.82 -14.25
N HIS A 169 7.53 -3.20 -14.55
CA HIS A 169 7.43 -1.75 -14.72
C HIS A 169 7.77 -0.98 -13.42
N LEU A 170 7.24 -1.42 -12.27
CA LEU A 170 7.47 -0.74 -10.99
C LEU A 170 8.90 -0.91 -10.46
N THR A 171 9.57 -2.01 -10.76
CA THR A 171 10.98 -2.22 -10.39
C THR A 171 11.91 -1.34 -11.22
N LYS A 172 11.60 -1.16 -12.51
CA LYS A 172 12.36 -0.32 -13.46
C LYS A 172 12.09 1.16 -13.38
N VAL A 173 10.98 1.58 -12.78
CA VAL A 173 10.59 2.99 -12.66
C VAL A 173 11.71 3.90 -12.12
N ASN A 174 12.60 3.35 -11.28
CA ASN A 174 13.75 4.09 -10.74
C ASN A 174 14.77 4.55 -11.78
N GLU A 175 14.83 3.92 -12.96
CA GLU A 175 15.72 4.32 -14.06
C GLU A 175 15.24 5.63 -14.70
N ASP A 176 13.94 5.91 -14.62
CA ASP A 176 13.30 7.09 -15.20
C ASP A 176 13.17 8.27 -14.20
N LEU A 177 13.41 8.02 -12.91
CA LEU A 177 13.28 9.01 -11.84
C LEU A 177 14.59 9.73 -11.52
N LYS A 178 14.51 11.01 -11.19
CA LYS A 178 15.67 11.87 -10.89
C LYS A 178 15.65 12.39 -9.46
N ASN A 179 14.49 12.83 -9.00
CA ASN A 179 14.24 13.48 -7.72
C ASN A 179 13.54 12.56 -6.71
N ALA A 180 12.99 11.44 -7.21
CA ALA A 180 12.31 10.44 -6.40
C ALA A 180 12.96 9.07 -6.50
N LYS A 181 12.69 8.21 -5.50
CA LYS A 181 13.06 6.79 -5.51
C LYS A 181 11.84 5.96 -5.15
N VAL A 182 11.66 4.82 -5.81
CA VAL A 182 10.54 3.90 -5.59
C VAL A 182 11.05 2.57 -5.04
N SER A 183 10.39 2.07 -4.00
CA SER A 183 10.53 0.72 -3.46
C SER A 183 9.19 0.01 -3.51
N VAL A 184 9.19 -1.27 -3.88
CA VAL A 184 7.98 -2.08 -3.95
C VAL A 184 7.95 -3.06 -2.78
N VAL A 185 6.80 -3.17 -2.11
CA VAL A 185 6.50 -4.19 -1.11
C VAL A 185 5.36 -5.05 -1.65
N GLY A 186 5.65 -6.27 -2.06
CA GLY A 186 4.62 -7.24 -2.44
C GLY A 186 4.17 -8.07 -1.24
N ILE A 187 2.87 -8.28 -1.09
CA ILE A 187 2.30 -9.21 -0.11
C ILE A 187 1.50 -10.24 -0.88
N SER A 188 1.84 -11.52 -0.70
CA SER A 188 1.17 -12.63 -1.36
C SER A 188 0.69 -13.67 -0.36
N ASN A 189 -0.47 -14.24 -0.65
CA ASN A 189 -1.04 -15.36 0.10
C ASN A 189 -0.55 -16.73 -0.39
N ASP A 190 0.13 -16.77 -1.55
CA ASP A 190 0.66 -17.99 -2.15
C ASP A 190 2.14 -18.18 -1.82
N LEU A 191 2.48 -19.34 -1.25
CA LEU A 191 3.86 -19.73 -0.92
C LEU A 191 4.70 -20.08 -2.15
N ARG A 192 4.06 -20.36 -3.29
CA ARG A 192 4.72 -20.67 -4.56
C ARG A 192 4.86 -19.45 -5.45
N PHE A 193 4.46 -18.26 -4.99
CA PHE A 193 4.48 -17.04 -5.79
C PHE A 193 5.85 -16.74 -6.41
N THR A 194 6.94 -17.08 -5.72
CA THR A 194 8.32 -16.93 -6.24
C THR A 194 8.60 -17.71 -7.52
N GLU A 195 7.84 -18.79 -7.77
CA GLU A 195 7.96 -19.62 -8.99
C GLU A 195 7.31 -18.96 -10.21
N TYR A 196 6.42 -17.99 -9.98
CA TYR A 196 5.69 -17.27 -11.02
C TYR A 196 6.32 -15.93 -11.40
N LEU A 197 7.37 -15.50 -10.69
CA LEU A 197 8.14 -14.31 -11.02
C LEU A 197 9.22 -14.66 -12.04
N ASP A 198 9.34 -13.87 -13.11
CA ASP A 198 10.48 -14.00 -14.03
C ASP A 198 11.79 -13.82 -13.22
N PRO A 199 12.83 -14.66 -13.46
CA PRO A 199 14.14 -14.53 -12.80
C PRO A 199 14.80 -13.16 -12.95
N ARG A 200 14.34 -12.29 -13.87
CA ARG A 200 14.79 -10.89 -14.00
C ARG A 200 14.20 -9.94 -12.97
N VAL A 201 13.14 -10.35 -12.26
CA VAL A 201 12.42 -9.59 -11.23
C VAL A 201 12.85 -10.02 -9.81
N GLN A 202 13.65 -11.09 -9.69
CA GLN A 202 14.28 -11.55 -8.44
C GLN A 202 15.46 -10.66 -8.01
#